data_AF-A0A6G0QGQ2-F1
#
_entry.id   AF-A0A6G0QGQ2-F1
#
_cell.length_a   1.000
_cell.length_b   1.000
_cell.length_c   1.000
_cell.angle_alpha   90.00
_cell.angle_beta   90.00
_cell.angle_gamma   90.00
#
_symmetry.space_group_name_H-M   'P 1'
#
loop_
_entity.id
_entity.type
_entity.pdbx_description
1 polymer ?
#
loop_
_entity_poly.entity_id
_entity_poly.type
_entity_poly.pdbx_seq_one_letter_code
_entity_poly.pdbx_strand_id
1 'polypeptide(L)'
;MIADATFTAHWATIYSRQQRQTRRENARENRARLAHNYKIGDRVLIVKSIRNLPKLAQPTEGPFVITAVHSNGTLTVDRGNYDEIINIRRVKPYFHDQA
;
A
#
# COMPACT_ATOMS: atom_id res chain seq x y z
N MET A 1 45.10 -6.63 12.54
CA MET A 1 44.85 -6.69 13.99
C MET A 1 43.37 -6.56 14.23
N ILE A 2 42.76 -7.48 14.98
CA ILE A 2 41.39 -7.34 15.49
C ILE A 2 41.55 -6.88 16.95
N ALA A 3 41.01 -5.72 17.29
CA ALA A 3 41.02 -5.22 18.66
C ALA A 3 39.88 -5.90 19.44
N ASP A 4 40.20 -6.43 20.62
CA ASP A 4 39.22 -6.98 21.56
C ASP A 4 38.54 -5.80 22.28
N ALA A 5 37.47 -5.29 21.67
CA ALA A 5 36.71 -4.17 22.20
C ALA A 5 35.38 -4.66 22.76
N THR A 6 35.10 -4.35 24.02
CA THR A 6 33.82 -4.64 24.65
C THR A 6 32.76 -3.64 24.19
N PHE A 7 31.73 -4.12 23.48
CA PHE A 7 30.62 -3.28 23.06
C PHE A 7 29.61 -3.10 24.20
N THR A 8 29.50 -1.88 24.72
CA THR A 8 28.45 -1.52 25.68
C THR A 8 27.25 -0.93 24.92
N ALA A 9 26.15 -1.69 24.86
CA ALA A 9 24.95 -1.29 24.14
C ALA A 9 24.17 -0.18 24.85
N HIS A 10 24.02 0.98 24.20
CA HIS A 10 23.16 2.06 24.65
C HIS A 10 21.77 1.91 24.03
N TRP A 11 20.93 1.07 24.61
CA TRP A 11 19.64 0.67 24.04
C TRP A 11 18.70 1.83 23.69
N ALA A 12 18.63 2.86 24.53
CA ALA A 12 17.81 4.04 24.27
C ALA A 12 18.25 4.80 23.00
N THR A 13 19.56 4.92 22.79
CA THR A 13 20.13 5.57 21.61
C THR A 13 19.90 4.73 20.35
N ILE A 14 19.99 3.41 20.45
CA ILE A 14 19.72 2.49 19.33
C ILE A 14 18.24 2.56 18.94
N TYR A 15 17.35 2.48 19.92
CA TYR A 15 15.91 2.54 19.71
C TYR A 15 15.46 3.87 19.08
N SER A 16 15.94 5.00 19.61
CA SER A 16 15.60 6.32 19.07
C SER A 16 16.09 6.52 17.63
N ARG A 17 17.28 6.01 17.29
CA ARG A 17 17.80 6.02 15.91
C ARG A 17 16.92 5.18 14.98
N GLN A 18 16.57 3.97 15.40
CA GLN A 18 15.69 3.08 14.62
C GLN A 18 14.32 3.74 14.38
N GLN A 19 13.72 4.31 15.42
CA GLN A 19 12.43 4.99 15.31
C GLN A 19 12.49 6.19 14.35
N ARG A 20 13.55 6.99 14.42
CA ARG A 20 13.77 8.12 13.50
C ARG A 20 13.88 7.65 12.05
N GLN A 21 14.62 6.55 11.81
CA GLN A 21 14.76 5.99 10.47
C GLN A 21 13.42 5.47 9.94
N THR A 22 12.67 4.70 10.73
CA THR A 22 11.33 4.21 10.36
C THR A 22 10.37 5.35 10.02
N ARG A 23 10.35 6.42 10.83
CA ARG A 23 9.50 7.59 10.56
C ARG A 23 9.89 8.29 9.25
N ARG A 24 11.19 8.43 8.98
CA ARG A 24 11.69 9.03 7.73
C ARG A 24 11.29 8.22 6.51
N GLU A 25 11.44 6.90 6.58
CA GLU A 25 11.07 6.01 5.46
C GLU A 25 9.56 6.01 5.24
N ASN A 26 8.75 5.93 6.31
CA ASN A 26 7.30 6.04 6.22
C ASN A 26 6.87 7.36 5.56
N ALA A 27 7.47 8.48 5.95
CA ALA A 27 7.17 9.78 5.34
C ALA A 27 7.55 9.83 3.86
N ARG A 28 8.71 9.26 3.49
CA ARG A 28 9.18 9.17 2.10
C ARG A 28 8.23 8.34 1.24
N GLU A 29 7.84 7.16 1.71
CA GLU A 29 6.88 6.28 1.03
C GLU A 29 5.49 6.89 0.92
N ASN A 30 5.04 7.59 1.98
CA ASN A 30 3.72 8.24 2.00
C ASN A 30 3.65 9.46 1.07
N ARG A 31 4.77 10.14 0.79
CA ARG A 31 4.79 11.39 0.01
C ARG A 31 4.27 11.22 -1.42
N ALA A 32 4.47 10.05 -2.03
CA ALA A 32 4.01 9.76 -3.37
C ALA A 32 2.58 9.19 -3.42
N ARG A 33 1.90 9.03 -2.27
CA ARG A 33 0.57 8.42 -2.24
C ARG A 33 -0.48 9.40 -2.75
N LEU A 34 -1.35 8.88 -3.60
CA LEU A 34 -2.54 9.59 -4.02
C LEU A 34 -3.48 9.77 -2.81
N ALA A 35 -3.81 11.02 -2.50
CA ALA A 35 -4.86 11.34 -1.54
C ALA A 35 -6.23 11.14 -2.21
N HIS A 36 -6.78 9.93 -2.11
CA HIS A 36 -8.11 9.60 -2.60
C HIS A 36 -8.98 9.06 -1.46
N ASN A 37 -10.16 9.65 -1.30
CA ASN A 37 -11.15 9.21 -0.32
C ASN A 37 -12.13 8.26 -1.01
N TYR A 38 -11.94 6.96 -0.80
CA TYR A 38 -12.81 5.93 -1.36
C TYR A 38 -14.17 5.91 -0.65
N LYS A 39 -15.25 5.77 -1.44
CA LYS A 39 -16.62 5.63 -0.97
C LYS A 39 -17.24 4.33 -1.46
N ILE A 40 -18.31 3.91 -0.79
CA ILE A 40 -19.14 2.77 -1.23
C ILE A 40 -19.77 3.14 -2.58
N GLY A 41 -19.72 2.21 -3.53
CA GLY A 41 -20.21 2.41 -4.91
C GLY A 41 -19.16 2.94 -5.89
N ASP A 42 -18.02 3.44 -5.42
CA ASP A 42 -16.91 3.83 -6.29
C ASP A 42 -16.35 2.61 -7.03
N ARG A 43 -15.88 2.85 -8.26
CA ARG A 43 -15.19 1.84 -9.06
C ARG A 43 -13.68 1.96 -8.89
N VAL A 44 -13.02 0.82 -8.78
CA VAL A 44 -11.58 0.75 -8.56
C VAL A 44 -10.90 -0.34 -9.38
N LEU A 45 -9.64 -0.08 -9.71
CA LEU A 45 -8.74 -1.01 -10.36
C LEU A 45 -7.82 -1.64 -9.33
N ILE A 46 -7.63 -2.96 -9.39
CA ILE A 46 -6.74 -3.68 -8.49
C ILE A 46 -5.42 -3.95 -9.21
N VAL A 47 -4.31 -3.64 -8.55
CA VAL A 47 -2.96 -3.86 -9.08
C VAL A 47 -2.57 -5.33 -8.92
N LYS A 48 -2.19 -5.97 -10.03
CA LYS A 48 -1.73 -7.36 -10.04
C LYS A 48 -0.45 -7.49 -9.21
N SER A 49 -0.38 -8.54 -8.39
CA SER A 49 0.79 -8.80 -7.52
C SER A 49 1.95 -9.52 -8.23
N ILE A 50 1.84 -9.74 -9.54
CA ILE A 50 2.80 -10.55 -10.29
C ILE A 50 4.06 -9.72 -10.57
N ARG A 51 5.21 -10.20 -10.09
CA ARG A 51 6.51 -9.52 -10.18
C ARG A 51 7.01 -9.34 -11.62
N ASN A 52 6.72 -10.30 -12.49
CA ASN A 52 7.21 -10.35 -13.87
C ASN A 52 6.04 -10.28 -14.86
N LEU A 53 5.32 -9.16 -14.88
CA LEU A 53 4.29 -8.95 -15.88
C LEU A 53 4.94 -8.75 -17.27
N PRO A 54 4.44 -9.41 -18.33
CA PRO A 54 4.85 -9.11 -19.70
C PRO A 54 4.62 -7.62 -20.01
N LYS A 55 5.49 -7.02 -20.84
CA LYS A 55 5.46 -5.58 -21.13
C LYS A 55 4.12 -5.09 -21.69
N LEU A 56 3.41 -5.94 -22.43
CA LEU A 56 2.11 -5.65 -23.04
C LEU A 56 0.92 -6.08 -22.16
N ALA A 57 1.15 -6.74 -21.02
CA ALA A 57 0.08 -7.19 -20.16
C ALA A 57 -0.50 -6.01 -19.35
N GLN A 58 -1.83 -6.01 -19.19
CA GLN A 58 -2.49 -5.01 -18.37
C GLN A 58 -2.10 -5.21 -16.89
N PRO A 59 -1.52 -4.19 -16.22
CA PRO A 59 -1.04 -4.28 -14.84
C PRO A 59 -2.15 -4.22 -13.80
N THR A 60 -3.36 -3.87 -14.23
CA THR A 60 -4.54 -3.73 -13.38
C THR A 60 -5.64 -4.67 -13.83
N GLU A 61 -6.53 -5.01 -12.90
CA GLU A 61 -7.75 -5.77 -13.12
C GLU A 61 -8.96 -4.94 -12.70
N GLY A 62 -10.10 -5.20 -13.32
CA GLY A 62 -11.33 -4.47 -13.04
C GLY A 62 -11.56 -3.32 -14.02
N PRO A 63 -12.67 -2.60 -13.88
CA PRO A 63 -13.13 -2.01 -12.62
C PRO A 63 -14.00 -2.91 -11.74
N PHE A 64 -13.78 -2.86 -10.43
CA PHE A 64 -14.59 -3.51 -9.39
C PHE A 64 -15.28 -2.45 -8.53
N VAL A 65 -16.45 -2.78 -7.98
CA VAL A 65 -17.22 -1.87 -7.14
C VAL A 65 -16.83 -2.07 -5.68
N ILE A 66 -16.69 -0.97 -4.94
CA ILE A 66 -16.48 -1.02 -3.49
C ILE A 66 -17.82 -1.26 -2.79
N THR A 67 -17.89 -2.36 -2.05
CA THR A 67 -19.05 -2.74 -1.23
C THR A 67 -18.95 -2.15 0.18
N ALA A 68 -17.74 -2.07 0.75
CA ALA A 68 -17.53 -1.50 2.08
C ALA A 68 -16.16 -0.81 2.20
N VAL A 69 -16.09 0.24 3.03
CA VAL A 69 -14.86 0.97 3.36
C VAL A 69 -14.57 0.80 4.84
N HIS A 70 -13.37 0.32 5.19
CA HIS A 70 -12.95 0.10 6.58
C HIS A 70 -12.02 1.21 7.08
N SER A 71 -12.05 1.47 8.38
CA SER A 71 -11.27 2.54 9.03
C SER A 71 -9.75 2.28 9.05
N ASN A 72 -9.32 1.03 8.90
CA ASN A 72 -7.92 0.60 8.89
C ASN A 72 -7.25 0.72 7.50
N GLY A 73 -7.94 1.30 6.50
CA GLY A 73 -7.42 1.46 5.14
C GLY A 73 -7.51 0.18 4.30
N THR A 74 -8.48 -0.69 4.59
CA THR A 74 -8.90 -1.76 3.68
C THR A 74 -10.27 -1.47 3.10
N LEU A 75 -10.55 -2.05 1.95
CA LEU A 75 -11.81 -1.95 1.21
C LEU A 75 -12.31 -3.36 0.95
N THR A 76 -13.62 -3.57 1.06
CA THR A 76 -14.25 -4.76 0.50
C THR A 76 -14.69 -4.42 -0.91
N VAL A 77 -14.22 -5.20 -1.89
CA VAL A 77 -14.55 -5.05 -3.31
C VAL A 77 -15.25 -6.30 -3.81
N ASP A 78 -16.29 -6.10 -4.62
CA ASP A 78 -17.00 -7.19 -5.28
C ASP A 78 -16.25 -7.60 -6.57
N ARG A 79 -15.75 -8.84 -6.61
CA ARG A 79 -15.12 -9.43 -7.80
C ARG A 79 -16.13 -10.08 -8.74
N GLY A 80 -17.42 -10.01 -8.44
CA GLY A 80 -18.53 -10.65 -9.13
C GLY A 80 -18.84 -12.05 -8.57
N ASN A 81 -17.80 -12.86 -8.35
CA ASN A 81 -17.97 -14.23 -7.82
C ASN A 81 -17.80 -14.31 -6.30
N TYR A 82 -17.07 -13.35 -5.71
CA TYR A 82 -16.77 -13.30 -4.28
C TYR A 82 -16.39 -11.87 -3.89
N ASP A 83 -16.53 -11.58 -2.60
CA ASP A 83 -16.04 -10.35 -1.99
C ASP A 83 -14.58 -10.53 -1.53
N GLU A 84 -13.72 -9.57 -1.87
CA GLU A 84 -12.32 -9.55 -1.45
C GLU A 84 -12.05 -8.34 -0.55
N ILE A 85 -11.38 -8.55 0.59
CA ILE A 85 -10.88 -7.45 1.43
C ILE A 85 -9.45 -7.12 0.99
N ILE A 86 -9.26 -5.92 0.45
CA ILE A 86 -7.99 -5.47 -0.12
C ILE A 86 -7.53 -4.18 0.54
N ASN A 87 -6.22 -4.05 0.74
CA ASN A 87 -5.64 -2.80 1.22
C ASN A 87 -5.68 -1.71 0.13
N ILE A 88 -6.02 -0.47 0.50
CA ILE A 88 -6.07 0.68 -0.43
C ILE A 88 -4.78 0.90 -1.23
N ARG A 89 -3.63 0.41 -0.74
CA ARG A 89 -2.33 0.49 -1.44
C ARG A 89 -2.25 -0.36 -2.70
N ARG A 90 -3.10 -1.38 -2.83
CA ARG A 90 -3.19 -2.24 -4.03
C ARG A 90 -4.27 -1.79 -5.00
N VAL A 91 -4.89 -0.63 -4.74
CA VAL A 91 -6.08 -0.17 -5.44
C VAL A 91 -5.79 1.19 -6.08
N LYS A 92 -6.32 1.41 -7.29
CA LYS A 92 -6.31 2.71 -7.98
C LYS A 92 -7.75 3.12 -8.27
N PRO A 93 -8.13 4.41 -8.08
CA PRO A 93 -9.47 4.87 -8.45
C PRO A 93 -9.68 4.77 -9.96
N TYR A 94 -10.88 4.37 -10.37
CA TYR A 94 -11.28 4.34 -11.77
C TYR A 94 -12.16 5.56 -12.07
N PHE A 95 -11.67 6.46 -12.91
CA PHE A 95 -12.45 7.60 -13.42
C PHE A 95 -13.03 7.19 -14.77
N HIS A 96 -14.34 7.10 -14.87
CA HIS A 96 -15.01 6.88 -16.14
C HIS A 96 -15.05 8.21 -16.89
N ASP A 97 -14.35 8.29 -18.02
CA ASP A 97 -14.45 9.42 -18.94
C ASP A 97 -15.79 9.28 -19.67
N GLN A 98 -16.78 10.09 -19.30
CA GLN A 98 -18.00 10.23 -20.09
C GLN A 98 -17.69 11.19 -21.23
N ALA A 99 -17.49 10.64 -22.43
CA ALA A 99 -17.54 11.38 -23.69
C ALA A 99 -18.99 11.52 -24.18
#